data_AF-A0A9W5R5R4-F1
#
_entry.id   AF-A0A9W5R5R4-F1
#
_cell.length_a   1.000
_cell.length_b   1.000
_cell.length_c   1.000
_cell.angle_alpha   90.00
_cell.angle_beta   90.00
_cell.angle_gamma   90.00
#
_symmetry.space_group_name_H-M   'P 1'
#
loop_
_entity.id
_entity.type
_entity.pdbx_description
1 polymer ?
#
loop_
_entity_poly.entity_id
_entity_poly.type
_entity_poly.pdbx_seq_one_letter_code
_entity_poly.pdbx_strand_id
1 'polypeptide(L)'
;MQFQIYYNFEVQPCNPYSGHEKGNVERKVSYTRNNWFTTDPIMESFSQLAQWLEVQALEDQKHLHYEKEIMIEDLWNDDKAALNPLPLEDLTVFSMDTTTVNKYGEITVDQERFVLRKTNIKQVIIIKREWNKLTCYTAEGENIFTEYRSYTVYAHE
;
A
#
# COMPACT_ATOMS: atom_id res chain seq x y z
N MET A 1 -3.63 -8.00 -13.39
CA MET A 1 -3.43 -7.46 -14.74
C MET A 1 -3.61 -5.95 -14.83
N GLN A 2 -4.71 -5.35 -14.35
CA GLN A 2 -4.91 -3.88 -14.43
C GLN A 2 -3.77 -3.07 -13.80
N PHE A 3 -3.30 -3.45 -12.60
CA PHE A 3 -2.19 -2.77 -11.92
C PHE A 3 -0.87 -2.83 -12.71
N GLN A 4 -0.53 -4.00 -13.29
CA GLN A 4 0.66 -4.19 -14.14
C GLN A 4 0.62 -3.31 -15.38
N ILE A 5 -0.53 -3.27 -16.07
CA ILE A 5 -0.70 -2.46 -17.27
C ILE A 5 -0.63 -0.97 -16.93
N TYR A 6 -1.24 -0.56 -15.82
CA TYR A 6 -1.28 0.85 -15.42
C TYR A 6 0.11 1.42 -15.12
N TYR A 7 0.93 0.66 -14.38
CA TYR A 7 2.30 1.05 -14.02
C TYR A 7 3.36 0.51 -14.99
N ASN A 8 2.93 -0.11 -16.09
CA ASN A 8 3.77 -0.64 -17.16
C ASN A 8 4.95 -1.51 -16.69
N PHE A 9 4.65 -2.53 -15.88
CA PHE A 9 5.67 -3.49 -15.41
C PHE A 9 5.23 -4.95 -15.59
N GLU A 10 6.21 -5.82 -15.74
CA GLU A 10 6.01 -7.26 -15.81
C GLU A 10 6.17 -7.90 -14.43
N VAL A 11 5.28 -8.84 -14.07
CA VAL A 11 5.46 -9.61 -12.83
C VAL A 11 6.26 -10.86 -13.14
N GLN A 12 7.34 -11.03 -12.39
CA GLN A 12 8.13 -12.25 -12.35
C GLN A 12 7.82 -13.00 -11.06
N PRO A 13 6.88 -13.97 -11.06
CA PRO A 13 6.60 -14.75 -9.87
C PRO A 13 7.76 -15.71 -9.61
N CYS A 14 8.06 -15.97 -8.33
CA CYS A 14 9.00 -17.02 -7.98
C CYS A 14 8.43 -18.39 -8.34
N ASN A 15 9.28 -19.31 -8.80
CA ASN A 15 8.87 -20.68 -9.08
C ASN A 15 8.47 -21.40 -7.79
N PRO A 16 7.39 -22.20 -7.79
CA PRO A 16 7.04 -23.04 -6.65
C PRO A 16 8.22 -23.92 -6.24
N TYR A 17 8.44 -24.10 -4.93
CA TYR A 17 9.55 -24.89 -4.35
C TYR A 17 10.97 -24.38 -4.68
N SER A 18 11.11 -23.16 -5.19
CA SER A 18 12.42 -22.57 -5.56
C SER A 18 12.90 -21.55 -4.54
N GLY A 19 13.13 -21.99 -3.30
CA GLY A 19 13.59 -21.12 -2.21
C GLY A 19 14.91 -20.39 -2.49
N HIS A 20 15.73 -20.90 -3.41
CA HIS A 20 16.98 -20.27 -3.83
C HIS A 20 16.76 -18.92 -4.55
N GLU A 21 15.66 -18.76 -5.29
CA GLU A 21 15.28 -17.49 -5.94
C GLU A 21 14.98 -16.39 -4.90
N LYS A 22 14.45 -16.81 -3.73
CA LYS A 22 14.18 -15.94 -2.59
C LYS A 22 15.42 -15.67 -1.72
N GLY A 23 16.49 -16.44 -1.88
CA GLY A 23 17.68 -16.38 -1.03
C GLY A 23 18.37 -15.00 -1.02
N ASN A 24 18.31 -14.27 -2.14
CA ASN A 24 18.84 -12.90 -2.21
C ASN A 24 18.02 -11.92 -1.36
N VAL A 25 16.69 -12.03 -1.41
CA VAL A 25 15.77 -11.20 -0.59
C VAL A 25 16.01 -11.47 0.88
N GLU A 26 16.10 -12.73 1.30
CA GLU A 26 16.36 -13.10 2.70
C GLU A 26 17.72 -12.60 3.20
N ARG A 27 18.75 -12.67 2.35
CA ARG A 27 20.07 -12.14 2.68
C ARG A 27 20.05 -10.62 2.83
N LYS A 28 19.37 -9.88 1.94
CA LYS A 28 19.21 -8.42 2.06
C LYS A 28 18.45 -8.03 3.33
N VAL A 29 17.36 -8.73 3.66
CA VAL A 29 16.62 -8.49 4.92
C VAL A 29 17.54 -8.72 6.13
N SER A 30 18.32 -9.80 6.12
CA SER A 30 19.28 -10.05 7.21
C SER A 30 20.37 -8.98 7.28
N TYR A 31 20.87 -8.49 6.14
CA TYR A 31 21.85 -7.42 6.07
C TYR A 31 21.28 -6.14 6.70
N THR A 32 20.12 -5.69 6.26
CA THR A 32 19.45 -4.50 6.80
C THR A 32 19.25 -4.61 8.31
N ARG A 33 18.74 -5.75 8.79
CA ARG A 33 18.52 -5.97 10.23
C ARG A 33 19.83 -5.92 11.03
N ASN A 34 20.87 -6.59 10.54
CA ASN A 34 22.12 -6.74 11.29
C ASN A 34 23.02 -5.50 11.20
N ASN A 35 22.80 -4.59 10.25
CA ASN A 35 23.60 -3.37 10.07
C ASN A 35 22.88 -2.11 10.55
N TRP A 36 21.61 -1.92 10.19
CA TRP A 36 20.89 -0.69 10.52
C TRP A 36 20.31 -0.72 11.93
N PHE A 37 19.84 -1.88 12.39
CA PHE A 37 19.20 -2.06 13.69
C PHE A 37 20.14 -2.66 14.74
N THR A 38 21.43 -2.33 14.67
CA THR A 38 22.42 -2.72 15.69
C THR A 38 22.13 -2.07 17.04
N THR A 39 21.55 -0.87 17.01
CA THR A 39 20.98 -0.19 18.17
C THR A 39 19.50 0.07 17.89
N ASP A 40 18.65 -0.14 18.88
CA ASP A 40 17.22 0.12 18.74
C ASP A 40 16.99 1.62 18.48
N PRO A 41 16.36 2.02 17.36
CA PRO A 41 16.06 3.41 17.11
C PRO A 41 14.97 3.87 18.09
N ILE A 42 15.24 4.99 18.78
CA ILE A 42 14.24 5.65 19.62
C ILE A 42 13.37 6.50 18.69
N MET A 43 12.08 6.18 18.62
CA MET A 43 11.12 6.82 17.73
C MET A 43 9.75 6.91 18.40
N GLU A 44 9.09 8.04 18.21
CA GLU A 44 7.80 8.38 18.82
C GLU A 44 6.63 8.21 17.84
N SER A 45 6.90 8.04 16.54
CA SER A 45 5.87 7.83 15.51
C SER A 45 6.38 7.03 14.31
N PHE A 46 5.45 6.49 13.51
CA PHE A 46 5.79 5.80 12.25
C PHE A 46 6.46 6.73 11.24
N SER A 47 6.09 8.01 11.22
CA SER A 47 6.72 9.01 10.35
C SER A 47 8.20 9.21 10.69
N GLN A 48 8.55 9.23 11.98
CA GLN A 48 9.96 9.30 12.40
C GLN A 48 10.73 8.05 11.97
N LEU A 49 10.13 6.85 12.09
CA LEU A 49 10.73 5.62 11.59
C LEU A 49 10.99 5.68 10.08
N ALA A 50 10.01 6.13 9.30
CA ALA A 50 10.13 6.22 7.84
C ALA A 50 11.27 7.16 7.44
N GLN A 51 11.37 8.33 8.08
CA GLN A 51 12.45 9.27 7.84
C GLN A 51 13.82 8.70 8.24
N TRP A 52 13.89 8.02 9.39
CA TRP A 52 15.12 7.37 9.82
C TRP A 52 15.59 6.29 8.83
N LEU A 53 14.66 5.46 8.33
CA LEU A 53 14.94 4.45 7.31
C LEU A 53 15.43 5.06 5.99
N GLU A 54 14.85 6.18 5.57
CA GLU A 54 15.30 6.91 4.38
C GLU A 54 16.75 7.37 4.52
N VAL A 55 17.12 7.93 5.67
CA VAL A 55 18.51 8.34 5.95
C VAL A 55 19.45 7.13 5.91
N GLN A 56 19.10 6.03 6.57
CA GLN A 56 19.93 4.81 6.55
C GLN A 56 20.12 4.29 5.11
N ALA A 57 19.06 4.27 4.30
CA ALA A 57 19.12 3.80 2.92
C ALA A 57 19.97 4.70 2.02
N LEU A 58 19.99 6.02 2.25
CA LEU A 58 20.83 6.95 1.50
C LEU A 58 22.31 6.83 1.89
N GLU A 59 22.61 6.64 3.17
CA GLU A 59 24.00 6.42 3.62
C GLU A 59 24.53 5.06 3.16
N ASP A 60 23.71 4.01 3.17
CA ASP A 60 24.07 2.66 2.69
C ASP A 60 24.39 2.64 1.18
N GLN A 61 23.96 3.63 0.39
CA GLN A 61 24.34 3.71 -1.02
C GLN A 61 25.76 4.26 -1.25
N LYS A 62 26.40 4.82 -0.21
CA LYS A 62 27.73 5.47 -0.31
C LYS A 62 28.88 4.49 -0.14
N HIS A 63 28.79 3.33 -0.77
CA HIS A 63 29.89 2.38 -0.87
C HIS A 63 29.91 1.67 -2.21
N LEU A 64 31.02 0.98 -2.50
CA LEU A 64 31.20 0.24 -3.74
C LEU A 64 30.28 -0.98 -3.77
N HIS A 65 29.68 -1.22 -4.94
CA HIS A 65 28.95 -2.44 -5.23
C HIS A 65 29.92 -3.63 -5.29
N TYR A 66 29.66 -4.66 -4.50
CA TYR A 66 30.54 -5.82 -4.23
C TYR A 66 31.08 -6.59 -5.45
N GLU A 67 30.43 -6.45 -6.61
CA GLU A 67 30.85 -7.10 -7.87
C GLU A 67 31.26 -6.11 -8.96
N LYS A 68 30.66 -4.91 -8.95
CA LYS A 68 30.84 -3.93 -10.04
C LYS A 68 31.93 -2.92 -9.73
N GLU A 69 32.36 -2.83 -8.46
CA GLU A 69 33.43 -1.95 -7.99
C GLU A 69 33.19 -0.46 -8.33
N ILE A 70 31.92 -0.07 -8.40
CA ILE A 70 31.45 1.31 -8.59
C ILE A 70 30.47 1.66 -7.47
N MET A 71 30.34 2.95 -7.15
CA MET A 71 29.45 3.39 -6.08
C MET A 71 28.00 2.99 -6.38
N ILE A 72 27.28 2.50 -5.37
CA ILE A 72 25.87 2.11 -5.52
C ILE A 72 25.01 3.32 -5.88
N GLU A 73 25.32 4.51 -5.35
CA GLU A 73 24.64 5.75 -5.74
C GLU A 73 24.74 6.07 -7.25
N ASP A 74 25.89 5.82 -7.88
CA ASP A 74 26.08 6.04 -9.32
C ASP A 74 25.24 5.07 -10.14
N LEU A 75 25.25 3.79 -9.74
CA LEU A 75 24.37 2.76 -10.32
C LEU A 75 22.89 3.13 -10.22
N TRP A 76 22.48 3.66 -9.07
CA TRP A 76 21.10 4.09 -8.87
C TRP A 76 20.74 5.30 -9.75
N ASN A 77 21.66 6.24 -9.94
CA ASN A 77 21.44 7.37 -10.83
C ASN A 77 21.29 6.94 -12.30
N ASP A 78 22.11 5.98 -12.74
CA ASP A 78 22.00 5.38 -14.08
C ASP A 78 20.64 4.68 -14.26
N ASP A 79 20.22 3.87 -13.28
CA ASP A 79 18.91 3.21 -13.28
C ASP A 79 17.79 4.25 -13.35
N LYS A 80 17.86 5.30 -12.51
CA LYS A 80 16.85 6.37 -12.45
C LYS A 80 16.69 7.11 -13.77
N ALA A 81 17.78 7.31 -14.51
CA ALA A 81 17.74 7.91 -15.84
C ALA A 81 17.06 7.00 -16.89
N ALA A 82 17.06 5.70 -16.67
CA ALA A 82 16.42 4.70 -17.54
C ALA A 82 14.96 4.38 -17.14
N LEU A 83 14.49 4.84 -15.96
CA LEU A 83 13.12 4.59 -15.50
C LEU A 83 12.08 5.34 -16.35
N ASN A 84 10.93 4.70 -16.58
CA ASN A 84 9.78 5.34 -17.18
C ASN A 84 9.11 6.31 -16.19
N PRO A 85 8.50 7.41 -16.67
CA PRO A 85 7.71 8.28 -15.81
C PRO A 85 6.49 7.52 -15.26
N LEU A 86 6.14 7.82 -14.00
CA LEU A 86 4.91 7.33 -13.40
C LEU A 86 3.69 8.02 -14.05
N PRO A 87 2.52 7.36 -14.07
CA PRO A 87 1.26 8.01 -14.42
C PRO A 87 1.00 9.26 -13.55
N LEU A 88 0.27 10.24 -14.11
CA LEU A 88 -0.03 11.50 -13.40
C LEU A 88 -0.98 11.32 -12.21
N GLU A 89 -1.84 10.31 -12.28
CA GLU A 89 -2.76 9.94 -11.22
C GLU A 89 -2.44 8.51 -10.77
N ASP A 90 -2.76 8.18 -9.53
CA ASP A 90 -2.60 6.82 -9.04
C ASP A 90 -3.76 5.93 -9.47
N LEU A 91 -3.48 4.64 -9.65
CA LEU A 91 -4.55 3.67 -9.86
C LEU A 91 -5.43 3.59 -8.61
N THR A 92 -6.70 3.94 -8.74
CA THR A 92 -7.64 3.79 -7.63
C THR A 92 -7.92 2.30 -7.39
N VAL A 93 -7.36 1.74 -6.32
CA VAL A 93 -7.59 0.34 -5.91
C VAL A 93 -8.78 0.28 -4.97
N PHE A 94 -9.84 -0.39 -5.40
CA PHE A 94 -11.05 -0.60 -4.60
C PHE A 94 -11.70 -1.94 -4.94
N SER A 95 -12.55 -2.42 -4.03
CA SER A 95 -13.50 -3.50 -4.30
C SER A 95 -14.92 -2.97 -4.27
N MET A 96 -15.79 -3.51 -5.11
CA MET A 96 -17.21 -3.20 -5.12
C MET A 96 -18.01 -4.42 -4.69
N ASP A 97 -19.09 -4.17 -3.97
CA ASP A 97 -20.05 -5.19 -3.57
C ASP A 97 -21.43 -4.55 -3.41
N THR A 98 -22.43 -5.36 -3.06
CA THR A 98 -23.77 -4.88 -2.73
C THR A 98 -24.15 -5.35 -1.34
N THR A 99 -24.92 -4.51 -0.64
CA THR A 99 -25.50 -4.89 0.66
C THR A 99 -26.92 -4.35 0.76
N THR A 100 -27.70 -4.94 1.66
CA THR A 100 -29.09 -4.54 1.87
C THR A 100 -29.21 -3.82 3.22
N VAL A 101 -29.82 -2.65 3.20
CA VAL A 101 -30.06 -1.86 4.40
C VAL A 101 -31.03 -2.59 5.33
N ASN A 102 -30.64 -2.75 6.59
CA ASN A 102 -31.46 -3.42 7.59
C ASN A 102 -32.66 -2.54 8.01
N LYS A 103 -33.52 -3.04 8.90
CA LYS A 103 -34.71 -2.30 9.39
C LYS A 103 -34.38 -1.03 10.21
N TYR A 104 -33.13 -0.88 10.64
CA TYR A 104 -32.63 0.26 11.40
C TYR A 104 -31.93 1.30 10.53
N GLY A 105 -31.87 1.10 9.19
CA GLY A 105 -31.13 2.00 8.31
C GLY A 105 -29.62 1.75 8.34
N GLU A 106 -29.18 0.57 8.75
CA GLU A 106 -27.76 0.25 8.90
C GLU A 106 -27.30 -0.79 7.88
N ILE A 107 -26.01 -0.79 7.60
CA ILE A 107 -25.30 -1.82 6.85
C ILE A 107 -24.15 -2.36 7.68
N THR A 108 -23.80 -3.63 7.44
CA THR A 108 -22.60 -4.24 8.00
C THR A 108 -21.57 -4.44 6.90
N VAL A 109 -20.38 -3.88 7.05
CA VAL A 109 -19.24 -4.02 6.13
C VAL A 109 -18.02 -4.38 6.95
N ASP A 110 -17.34 -5.48 6.61
CA ASP A 110 -16.14 -5.97 7.30
C ASP A 110 -16.31 -6.05 8.84
N GLN A 111 -17.46 -6.57 9.28
CA GLN A 111 -17.88 -6.70 10.70
C GLN A 111 -18.20 -5.38 11.43
N GLU A 112 -18.09 -4.24 10.75
CA GLU A 112 -18.45 -2.92 11.29
C GLU A 112 -19.83 -2.49 10.81
N ARG A 113 -20.56 -1.75 11.64
CA ARG A 113 -21.90 -1.25 11.32
C ARG A 113 -21.85 0.23 10.99
N PHE A 114 -22.46 0.60 9.86
CA PHE A 114 -22.57 1.99 9.40
C PHE A 114 -24.04 2.37 9.29
N VAL A 115 -24.40 3.54 9.82
CA VAL A 115 -25.77 4.07 9.78
C VAL A 115 -25.92 4.97 8.56
N LEU A 116 -26.87 4.64 7.68
CA LEU A 116 -27.13 5.40 6.46
C LEU A 116 -28.39 6.25 6.63
N ARG A 117 -28.22 7.58 6.61
CA ARG A 117 -29.34 8.52 6.86
C ARG A 117 -30.23 8.79 5.63
N LYS A 118 -29.72 8.51 4.42
CA LYS A 118 -30.40 8.79 3.15
C LYS A 118 -30.80 7.51 2.40
N THR A 119 -31.40 6.55 3.10
CA THR A 119 -31.77 5.25 2.49
C THR A 119 -33.11 4.74 2.98
N ASN A 120 -33.80 4.01 2.12
CA ASN A 120 -35.01 3.26 2.48
C ASN A 120 -34.65 1.91 3.12
N ILE A 121 -35.53 1.42 3.98
CA ILE A 121 -35.41 0.08 4.57
C ILE A 121 -35.45 -0.98 3.47
N LYS A 122 -34.59 -2.01 3.56
CA LYS A 122 -34.43 -3.08 2.55
C LYS A 122 -34.00 -2.58 1.16
N GLN A 123 -33.52 -1.34 1.04
CA GLN A 123 -32.90 -0.87 -0.19
C GLN A 123 -31.56 -1.59 -0.40
N VAL A 124 -31.31 -2.02 -1.64
CA VAL A 124 -29.99 -2.51 -2.05
C VAL A 124 -29.12 -1.30 -2.37
N ILE A 125 -27.91 -1.28 -1.81
CA ILE A 125 -26.91 -0.25 -2.06
C ILE A 125 -25.64 -0.88 -2.59
N ILE A 126 -24.88 -0.10 -3.35
CA ILE A 126 -23.57 -0.48 -3.85
C ILE A 126 -22.53 0.08 -2.89
N ILE A 127 -21.62 -0.76 -2.42
CA ILE A 127 -20.52 -0.36 -1.55
C ILE A 127 -19.21 -0.37 -2.33
N LYS A 128 -18.49 0.74 -2.32
CA LYS A 128 -17.12 0.87 -2.80
C LYS A 128 -16.20 0.90 -1.58
N ARG A 129 -15.34 -0.11 -1.46
CA ARG A 129 -14.36 -0.28 -0.38
C ARG A 129 -12.99 0.06 -0.90
N GLU A 130 -12.43 1.15 -0.41
CA GLU A 130 -11.03 1.53 -0.55
C GLU A 130 -10.30 1.16 0.75
N TRP A 131 -8.97 1.10 0.71
CA TRP A 131 -8.17 0.69 1.87
C TRP A 131 -8.39 1.59 3.09
N ASN A 132 -8.68 2.89 2.89
CA ASN A 132 -8.93 3.87 3.94
C ASN A 132 -10.36 4.38 4.01
N LYS A 133 -11.22 4.06 3.03
CA LYS A 133 -12.49 4.75 2.86
C LYS A 133 -13.60 3.79 2.44
N LEU A 134 -14.77 3.96 3.03
CA LEU A 134 -16.00 3.31 2.62
C LEU A 134 -16.93 4.34 1.98
N THR A 135 -17.33 4.09 0.73
CA THR A 135 -18.29 4.93 0.01
C THR A 135 -19.49 4.09 -0.40
N CYS A 136 -20.71 4.59 -0.16
CA CYS A 136 -21.94 3.91 -0.54
C CYS A 136 -22.69 4.72 -1.61
N TYR A 137 -23.20 3.99 -2.61
CA TYR A 137 -23.97 4.54 -3.72
C TYR A 137 -25.35 3.89 -3.79
N THR A 138 -26.33 4.64 -4.29
CA THR A 138 -27.61 4.07 -4.72
C THR A 138 -27.43 3.29 -6.04
N ALA A 139 -28.43 2.51 -6.43
CA ALA A 139 -28.45 1.85 -7.74
C ALA A 139 -28.41 2.85 -8.92
N GLU A 140 -28.82 4.10 -8.69
CA GLU A 140 -28.79 5.20 -9.67
C GLU A 140 -27.42 5.90 -9.71
N GLY A 141 -26.48 5.51 -8.85
CA GLY A 141 -25.13 6.08 -8.78
C GLY A 141 -24.98 7.30 -7.87
N GLU A 142 -26.01 7.68 -7.11
CA GLU A 142 -25.92 8.79 -6.14
C GLU A 142 -25.08 8.37 -4.92
N ASN A 143 -24.08 9.18 -4.57
CA ASN A 143 -23.32 9.00 -3.32
C ASN A 143 -24.17 9.41 -2.11
N ILE A 144 -24.47 8.45 -1.26
CA ILE A 144 -25.33 8.63 -0.07
C ILE A 144 -24.55 8.64 1.24
N PHE A 145 -23.33 8.11 1.24
CA PHE A 145 -22.52 7.97 2.44
C PHE A 145 -21.05 7.80 2.09
N THR A 146 -20.20 8.43 2.88
CA THR A 146 -18.75 8.39 2.72
C THR A 146 -18.10 8.57 4.08
N GLU A 147 -17.29 7.61 4.52
CA GLU A 147 -16.58 7.69 5.80
C GLU A 147 -15.20 7.00 5.71
N TYR A 148 -14.26 7.44 6.55
CA TYR A 148 -12.98 6.77 6.71
C TYR A 148 -13.14 5.49 7.52
N ARG A 149 -12.30 4.50 7.22
CA ARG A 149 -12.30 3.21 7.94
C ARG A 149 -11.69 3.43 9.33
N SER A 150 -12.27 2.81 10.35
CA SER A 150 -11.90 2.98 11.77
C SER A 150 -10.40 2.80 12.03
N TYR A 151 -9.77 1.80 11.40
CA TYR A 151 -8.35 1.49 11.56
C TYR A 151 -7.42 2.51 10.89
N THR A 152 -7.93 3.38 10.03
CA THR A 152 -7.13 4.47 9.41
C THR A 152 -7.10 5.75 10.23
N VAL A 153 -7.93 5.87 11.26
CA VAL A 153 -7.96 7.06 12.13
C VAL A 153 -6.62 7.24 12.88
N TYR A 154 -5.91 6.14 13.15
CA TYR A 154 -4.59 6.16 13.80
C TYR A 154 -3.40 6.30 12.82
N ALA A 155 -3.65 6.28 11.51
CA ALA A 155 -2.59 6.40 10.49
C ALA A 155 -2.26 7.86 10.13
N HIS A 156 -2.94 8.82 10.77
CA HIS A 156 -2.79 10.26 10.53
C HIS A 156 -2.24 11.03 11.75
N GLU A 157 -1.79 10.33 12.79
CA GLU A 157 -0.98 10.87 13.90
C GLU A 157 0.51 10.51 13.70
#